data_AF-A0A3D1A8R1-F1
#
_entry.id   AF-A0A3D1A8R1-F1
#
_cell.length_a   1.000
_cell.length_b   1.000
_cell.length_c   1.000
_cell.angle_alpha   90.00
_cell.angle_beta   90.00
_cell.angle_gamma   90.00
#
_symmetry.space_group_name_H-M   'P 1'
#
loop_
_entity.id
_entity.type
_entity.pdbx_description
1 polymer ?
#
loop_
_entity_poly.entity_id
_entity_poly.type
_entity_poly.pdbx_seq_one_letter_code
_entity_poly.pdbx_strand_id
1 'polypeptide(L)'
;MNLKIMPARPAADCEKDYDREPWLKFARRIIRNPYVKQFLAQRDGRKCAWCGGDITDDGGVHHTTYAHSCAYAGIIEVRQQTVQRHAKKRMAPDCERCRADSQARFDACMSKLVLVHHLCNKEISEQHP
;
A
#
# COMPACT_ATOMS: atom_id res chain seq x y z
N MET A 1 -13.37 8.33 12.63
CA MET A 1 -12.22 7.41 12.73
C MET A 1 -12.73 6.02 12.47
N ASN A 2 -12.10 5.29 11.55
CA ASN A 2 -12.55 3.96 11.12
C ASN A 2 -11.57 2.89 11.60
N LEU A 3 -11.80 2.35 12.78
CA LEU A 3 -10.92 1.34 13.39
C LEU A 3 -10.80 0.04 12.57
N LYS A 4 -11.71 -0.20 11.60
CA LYS A 4 -11.68 -1.40 10.75
C LYS A 4 -10.49 -1.45 9.81
N ILE A 5 -9.80 -0.34 9.58
CA ILE A 5 -8.60 -0.32 8.73
C ILE A 5 -7.32 -0.59 9.52
N MET A 6 -7.41 -0.71 10.86
CA MET A 6 -6.26 -1.04 11.67
C MET A 6 -5.89 -2.52 11.49
N PRO A 7 -4.62 -2.84 11.17
CA PRO A 7 -4.16 -4.22 11.15
C PRO A 7 -4.32 -4.88 12.53
N ALA A 8 -4.92 -6.06 12.57
CA ALA A 8 -5.04 -6.85 13.81
C ALA A 8 -3.68 -7.37 14.33
N ARG A 9 -2.67 -7.46 13.45
CA ARG A 9 -1.31 -7.87 13.78
C ARG A 9 -0.33 -6.88 13.16
N PRO A 10 0.75 -6.50 13.87
CA PRO A 10 1.79 -5.64 13.31
C PRO A 10 2.55 -6.36 12.19
N ALA A 11 3.21 -5.58 11.33
CA ALA A 11 3.97 -6.13 10.21
C ALA A 11 5.07 -7.11 10.66
N ALA A 12 5.77 -6.80 11.77
CA ALA A 12 6.86 -7.63 12.30
C ALA A 12 6.39 -9.02 12.75
N ASP A 13 5.16 -9.14 13.24
CA ASP A 13 4.61 -10.44 13.62
C ASP A 13 4.21 -11.26 12.40
N CYS A 14 3.67 -10.59 11.37
CA CYS A 14 3.28 -11.27 10.14
C CYS A 14 4.50 -11.74 9.34
N GLU A 15 5.61 -10.99 9.35
CA GLU A 15 6.83 -11.32 8.58
C GLU A 15 7.33 -12.76 8.82
N LYS A 16 7.14 -13.29 10.03
CA LYS A 16 7.59 -14.64 10.43
C LYS A 16 6.79 -15.78 9.77
N ASP A 17 5.59 -15.47 9.27
CA ASP A 17 4.65 -16.48 8.74
C ASP A 17 4.75 -16.64 7.21
N TYR A 18 5.60 -15.87 6.54
CA TYR A 18 5.67 -15.83 5.07
C TYR A 18 7.09 -15.85 4.53
N ASP A 19 7.21 -16.30 3.28
CA ASP A 19 8.42 -16.09 2.49
C ASP A 19 8.73 -14.60 2.36
N ARG A 20 9.98 -14.25 2.69
CA ARG A 20 10.43 -12.86 2.84
C ARG A 20 10.17 -12.00 1.60
N GLU A 21 10.58 -12.43 0.41
CA GLU A 21 10.48 -11.60 -0.80
C GLU A 21 9.04 -11.38 -1.29
N PRO A 22 8.19 -12.42 -1.41
CA PRO A 22 6.75 -12.26 -1.67
C PRO A 22 6.05 -11.36 -0.66
N TRP A 23 6.35 -11.50 0.62
CA TRP A 23 5.79 -10.67 1.67
C TRP A 23 6.26 -9.22 1.57
N LEU A 24 7.57 -8.97 1.41
CA LEU A 24 8.13 -7.63 1.27
C LEU A 24 7.56 -6.85 0.07
N LYS A 25 7.29 -7.53 -1.05
CA LYS A 25 6.61 -6.92 -2.20
C LYS A 25 5.28 -6.30 -1.79
N PHE A 26 4.47 -7.02 -1.02
CA PHE A 26 3.20 -6.52 -0.50
C PHE A 26 3.38 -5.55 0.67
N ALA A 27 4.05 -5.95 1.75
CA ALA A 27 4.09 -5.20 3.00
C ALA A 27 4.88 -3.88 2.92
N ARG A 28 5.90 -3.78 2.04
CA ARG A 28 6.84 -2.64 2.03
C ARG A 28 6.96 -1.93 0.69
N ARG A 29 6.78 -2.64 -0.43
CA ARG A 29 7.08 -2.10 -1.77
C ARG A 29 5.83 -1.64 -2.51
N ILE A 30 4.66 -2.26 -2.29
CA ILE A 30 3.41 -1.92 -3.00
C ILE A 30 2.94 -0.48 -2.75
N ILE A 31 3.18 0.05 -1.56
CA ILE A 31 2.77 1.42 -1.16
C ILE A 31 3.45 2.52 -1.99
N ARG A 32 4.53 2.16 -2.71
CA ARG A 32 5.29 3.06 -3.57
C ARG A 32 4.79 3.01 -5.02
N ASN A 33 3.93 2.05 -5.36
CA ASN A 33 3.50 1.86 -6.73
C ASN A 33 2.50 2.97 -7.12
N PRO A 34 2.79 3.79 -8.16
CA PRO A 34 1.92 4.89 -8.57
C PRO A 34 0.57 4.40 -9.13
N TYR A 35 0.57 3.28 -9.85
CA TYR A 35 -0.63 2.66 -10.39
C TYR A 35 -1.57 2.19 -9.28
N VAL A 36 -1.03 1.58 -8.21
CA VAL A 36 -1.82 1.20 -7.02
C VAL A 36 -2.44 2.42 -6.36
N LYS A 37 -1.66 3.49 -6.16
CA LYS A 37 -2.18 4.73 -5.57
C LYS A 37 -3.31 5.33 -6.41
N GLN A 38 -3.13 5.41 -7.73
CA GLN A 38 -4.16 5.92 -8.64
C GLN A 38 -5.42 5.05 -8.62
N PHE A 39 -5.26 3.72 -8.64
CA PHE A 39 -6.37 2.79 -8.54
C PHE A 39 -7.17 2.98 -7.25
N LEU A 40 -6.50 3.07 -6.11
CA LEU A 40 -7.15 3.28 -4.81
C LEU A 40 -7.85 4.65 -4.75
N ALA A 41 -7.23 5.70 -5.28
CA ALA A 41 -7.85 7.03 -5.37
C ALA A 41 -9.16 7.02 -6.19
N GLN A 42 -9.20 6.26 -7.28
CA GLN A 42 -10.41 6.08 -8.08
C GLN A 42 -11.46 5.23 -7.36
N ARG A 43 -11.05 4.07 -6.82
CA ARG A 43 -11.93 3.12 -6.11
C ARG A 43 -12.59 3.76 -4.89
N ASP A 44 -11.83 4.52 -4.11
CA ASP A 44 -12.26 5.11 -2.85
C ASP A 44 -12.83 6.53 -3.04
N GLY A 45 -12.99 7.00 -4.28
CA GLY A 45 -13.55 8.33 -4.60
C GLY A 45 -12.74 9.49 -4.00
N ARG A 46 -11.41 9.32 -3.87
CA ARG A 46 -10.49 10.23 -3.17
C ARG A 46 -10.92 10.55 -1.73
N LYS A 47 -11.61 9.64 -1.05
CA LYS A 47 -11.92 9.78 0.38
C LYS A 47 -10.90 9.03 1.23
N CYS A 48 -10.50 9.66 2.33
CA CYS A 48 -9.65 9.03 3.34
C CYS A 48 -10.43 7.96 4.08
N ALA A 49 -9.94 6.72 4.05
CA ALA A 49 -10.59 5.60 4.71
C ALA A 49 -10.64 5.72 6.25
N TRP A 50 -9.79 6.56 6.84
CA TRP A 50 -9.73 6.81 8.29
C TRP A 50 -10.76 7.83 8.77
N CYS A 51 -10.73 9.03 8.18
CA CYS A 51 -11.53 10.17 8.65
C CYS A 51 -12.74 10.49 7.75
N GLY A 52 -12.82 9.91 6.56
CA GLY A 52 -13.87 10.18 5.57
C GLY A 52 -13.70 11.48 4.78
N GLY A 53 -12.70 12.30 5.11
CA GLY A 53 -12.42 13.56 4.43
C GLY A 53 -11.84 13.39 3.03
N ASP A 54 -11.93 14.43 2.21
CA ASP A 54 -11.33 14.47 0.88
C ASP A 54 -9.81 14.47 0.92
N ILE A 55 -9.20 13.64 0.09
CA ILE A 55 -7.76 13.63 -0.17
C ILE A 55 -7.52 14.51 -1.39
N THR A 56 -7.05 15.73 -1.13
CA THR A 56 -6.70 16.72 -2.16
C THR A 56 -5.25 16.62 -2.62
N ASP A 57 -4.40 15.94 -1.83
CA ASP A 57 -3.03 15.60 -2.17
C ASP A 57 -2.93 14.16 -2.72
N ASP A 58 -1.72 13.63 -2.85
CA ASP A 58 -1.53 12.26 -3.34
C ASP A 58 -1.87 11.18 -2.27
N GLY A 59 -2.09 11.53 -1.01
CA GLY A 59 -2.36 10.59 0.09
C GLY A 59 -1.29 9.52 0.35
N GLY A 60 -1.56 8.61 1.28
CA GLY A 60 -0.75 7.43 1.60
C GLY A 60 -1.54 6.15 1.39
N VAL A 61 -0.89 5.13 0.82
CA VAL A 61 -1.45 3.77 0.80
C VAL A 61 -1.22 3.14 2.16
N HIS A 62 -2.30 2.65 2.77
CA HIS A 62 -2.30 2.01 4.08
C HIS A 62 -2.77 0.56 3.97
N HIS A 63 -2.10 -0.34 4.70
CA HIS A 63 -2.46 -1.74 4.79
C HIS A 63 -3.52 -1.95 5.86
N THR A 64 -4.63 -2.61 5.53
CA THR A 64 -5.61 -3.06 6.53
C THR A 64 -5.22 -4.38 7.19
N THR A 65 -4.25 -5.08 6.60
CA THR A 65 -3.61 -6.27 7.15
C THR A 65 -2.25 -6.49 6.49
N TYR A 66 -1.30 -7.03 7.24
CA TYR A 66 0.00 -7.50 6.74
C TYR A 66 0.04 -9.01 6.48
N ALA A 67 -1.05 -9.74 6.77
CA ALA A 67 -1.17 -11.18 6.56
C ALA A 67 -1.49 -11.51 5.09
N HIS A 68 -0.56 -11.19 4.19
CA HIS A 68 -0.68 -11.47 2.77
C HIS A 68 0.69 -11.45 2.07
N SER A 69 0.84 -12.27 1.03
CA SER A 69 2.04 -12.34 0.19
C SER A 69 1.69 -12.07 -1.28
N CYS A 70 2.55 -11.30 -1.96
CA CYS A 70 2.38 -11.01 -3.38
C CYS A 70 2.99 -12.12 -4.24
N ALA A 71 2.14 -12.84 -4.97
CA ALA A 71 2.55 -13.93 -5.86
C ALA A 71 3.09 -13.47 -7.23
N TYR A 72 2.93 -12.19 -7.61
CA TYR A 72 3.38 -11.72 -8.93
C TYR A 72 4.88 -11.44 -8.96
N ALA A 73 5.59 -11.98 -9.96
CA ALA A 73 7.05 -11.88 -10.05
C ALA A 73 7.55 -10.52 -10.54
N GLY A 74 6.77 -9.81 -11.36
CA GLY A 74 7.20 -8.56 -12.01
C GLY A 74 7.47 -7.43 -11.01
N ILE A 75 8.54 -6.67 -11.29
CA ILE A 75 8.97 -5.50 -10.51
C ILE A 75 9.27 -4.33 -11.45
N ILE A 76 9.07 -3.11 -10.95
CA ILE A 76 9.41 -1.86 -11.62
C ILE A 76 10.28 -0.98 -10.72
N GLU A 77 11.07 -0.11 -11.35
CA GLU A 77 11.72 1.01 -10.67
C GLU A 77 10.77 2.20 -10.57
N VAL A 78 10.56 2.70 -9.37
CA VAL A 78 9.79 3.91 -9.09
C VAL A 78 10.75 4.99 -8.60
N ARG A 79 10.62 6.19 -9.15
CA ARG A 79 11.34 7.38 -8.66
C ARG A 79 10.52 8.01 -7.54
N GLN A 80 11.06 8.07 -6.33
CA GLN A 80 10.50 8.93 -5.29
C GLN A 80 11.04 10.35 -5.49
N GLN A 81 10.13 11.31 -5.70
CA GLN A 81 10.46 12.72 -5.63
C GLN A 81 10.63 13.09 -4.16
N THR A 82 11.87 13.29 -3.70
CA THR A 82 12.15 13.92 -2.41
C THR A 82 12.68 15.32 -2.66
N VAL A 83 12.35 16.26 -1.77
CA VAL A 83 12.78 17.67 -1.82
C VAL A 83 14.31 17.81 -1.87
N GLN A 84 15.06 16.82 -1.37
CA GLN A 84 16.50 16.70 -1.57
C GLN A 84 16.84 15.93 -2.87
N ARG A 85 17.58 16.64 -3.73
CA ARG A 85 17.95 16.46 -5.15
C ARG A 85 18.52 15.11 -5.66
N HIS A 86 18.40 14.00 -4.93
CA HIS A 86 18.70 12.68 -5.49
C HIS A 86 17.44 11.82 -5.49
N ALA A 87 16.75 11.74 -6.63
CA ALA A 87 15.65 10.83 -6.86
C ALA A 87 16.13 9.39 -6.67
N LYS A 88 16.01 8.86 -5.46
CA LYS A 88 16.42 7.49 -5.16
C LYS A 88 15.46 6.56 -5.88
N LYS A 89 16.01 5.73 -6.77
CA LYS A 89 15.28 4.62 -7.39
C LYS A 89 14.91 3.61 -6.31
N ARG A 90 13.65 3.18 -6.33
CA ARG A 90 13.10 2.19 -5.39
C ARG A 90 12.36 1.14 -6.18
N MET A 91 12.39 -0.10 -5.71
CA MET A 91 11.61 -1.18 -6.32
C MET A 91 10.17 -1.17 -5.80
N ALA A 92 9.23 -1.44 -6.71
CA ALA A 92 7.83 -1.76 -6.44
C ALA A 92 7.41 -2.98 -7.28
N PRO A 93 6.40 -3.77 -6.88
CA PRO A 93 5.81 -4.77 -7.76
C PRO A 93 5.18 -4.08 -8.98
N ASP A 94 5.23 -4.72 -10.15
CA ASP A 94 4.58 -4.22 -11.37
C ASP A 94 3.08 -4.56 -11.35
N CYS A 95 2.32 -3.75 -10.60
CA CYS A 95 0.90 -4.00 -10.37
C CYS A 95 0.02 -3.76 -11.60
N GLU A 96 0.47 -2.95 -12.56
CA GLU A 96 -0.25 -2.70 -13.80
C GLU A 96 -0.23 -3.96 -14.68
N ARG A 97 0.96 -4.53 -14.92
CA ARG A 97 1.07 -5.82 -15.61
C ARG A 97 0.43 -6.96 -14.82
N CYS A 98 0.53 -6.94 -13.48
CA CYS A 98 -0.13 -7.94 -12.63
C CYS A 98 -1.64 -7.99 -12.87
N ARG A 99 -2.31 -6.83 -12.96
CA ARG A 99 -3.76 -6.75 -13.22
C ARG A 99 -4.10 -7.22 -14.63
N ALA A 100 -3.32 -6.80 -15.63
CA ALA A 100 -3.51 -7.24 -17.01
C ALA A 100 -3.37 -8.76 -17.16
N ASP A 101 -2.45 -9.37 -16.41
CA ASP A 101 -2.25 -10.83 -16.39
C ASP A 101 -3.33 -11.57 -15.57
N SER A 102 -3.72 -11.03 -14.40
CA SER A 102 -4.76 -11.64 -13.56
C SER A 102 -5.43 -10.61 -12.64
N GLN A 103 -6.67 -10.26 -12.98
CA GLN A 103 -7.50 -9.36 -12.18
C GLN A 103 -7.71 -9.90 -10.75
N ALA A 104 -8.01 -11.20 -10.59
CA ALA A 104 -8.22 -11.82 -9.27
C ALA A 104 -7.00 -11.71 -8.35
N ARG A 105 -5.79 -11.92 -8.88
CA ARG A 105 -4.55 -11.78 -8.10
C ARG A 105 -4.30 -10.33 -7.69
N PHE A 106 -4.60 -9.37 -8.56
CA PHE A 106 -4.51 -7.95 -8.24
C PHE A 106 -5.51 -7.56 -7.14
N ASP A 107 -6.76 -8.02 -7.24
CA ASP A 107 -7.83 -7.74 -6.28
C ASP A 107 -7.55 -8.36 -4.90
N ALA A 108 -6.86 -9.50 -4.86
CA ALA A 108 -6.40 -10.11 -3.61
C ALA A 108 -5.47 -9.17 -2.82
N CYS A 109 -4.61 -8.39 -3.50
CA CYS A 109 -3.82 -7.35 -2.86
C CYS A 109 -4.66 -6.11 -2.54
N MET A 110 -5.45 -5.62 -3.50
CA MET A 110 -6.17 -4.33 -3.37
C MET A 110 -7.23 -4.35 -2.26
N SER A 111 -7.88 -5.48 -2.02
CA SER A 111 -8.84 -5.66 -0.91
C SER A 111 -8.22 -5.45 0.49
N LYS A 112 -6.89 -5.42 0.59
CA LYS A 112 -6.14 -5.26 1.84
C LYS A 112 -5.44 -3.90 1.95
N LEU A 113 -5.72 -3.00 1.01
CA LEU A 113 -5.15 -1.67 0.92
C LEU A 113 -6.25 -0.62 0.85
N VAL A 114 -6.00 0.52 1.46
CA VAL A 114 -6.87 1.70 1.42
C VAL A 114 -6.04 2.97 1.24
N LEU A 115 -6.68 4.04 0.78
CA LEU A 115 -6.06 5.37 0.75
C LEU A 115 -6.41 6.16 2.01
N VAL A 116 -5.42 6.83 2.59
CA VAL A 116 -5.57 7.70 3.78
C VAL A 116 -4.76 8.99 3.60
N HIS A 117 -5.07 10.04 4.35
CA HIS A 117 -4.17 11.19 4.43
C HIS A 117 -2.83 10.80 5.06
N HIS A 118 -1.76 11.51 4.73
CA HIS A 118 -0.45 11.29 5.35
C HIS A 118 -0.47 11.43 6.88
N LEU A 119 -1.19 12.43 7.40
CA LEU A 119 -1.35 12.64 8.84
C LEU A 119 -2.16 11.52 9.50
N CYS A 120 -3.26 11.11 8.88
CA CYS A 120 -4.05 9.97 9.37
C CYS A 120 -3.23 8.67 9.39
N ASN A 121 -2.39 8.45 8.37
CA ASN A 121 -1.49 7.28 8.36
C ASN A 121 -0.50 7.28 9.54
N LYS A 122 0.01 8.47 9.89
CA LYS A 122 0.87 8.66 11.05
C LYS A 122 0.12 8.39 12.36
N GLU A 123 -1.09 8.94 12.49
CA GLU A 123 -1.97 8.72 13.65
C GLU A 123 -2.27 7.22 13.87
N ILE A 124 -2.60 6.49 12.81
CA ILE A 124 -2.84 5.04 12.89
C ILE A 124 -1.59 4.30 13.37
N SER A 125 -0.42 4.70 12.90
CA SER A 125 0.86 4.07 13.29
C SER A 125 1.21 4.34 14.75
N GLU A 126 0.87 5.52 15.28
CA GLU A 126 1.10 5.87 16.69
C GLU A 126 0.14 5.15 17.65
N GLN A 127 -1.08 4.85 17.20
CA GLN A 127 -2.06 4.06 17.96
C GLN A 127 -1.75 2.55 17.96
N HIS A 128 -0.86 2.09 17.07
CA HIS A 128 -0.53 0.67 16.91
C HIS A 128 0.97 0.46 16.58
N PRO A 129 1.88 0.73 17.55
CA PRO A 129 3.32 0.63 17.34
C PRO A 129 3.82 -0.78 16.97
#